data_AF-A0AAW8QY51-F1
#
_entry.id   AF-A0AAW8QY51-F1
#
_cell.length_a   1.000
_cell.length_b   1.000
_cell.length_c   1.000
_cell.angle_alpha   90.00
_cell.angle_beta   90.00
_cell.angle_gamma   90.00
#
_symmetry.space_group_name_H-M   'P 1'
#
loop_
_entity.id
_entity.type
_entity.pdbx_description
1 polymer ?
#
loop_
_entity_poly.entity_id
_entity_poly.type
_entity_poly.pdbx_seq_one_letter_code
_entity_poly.pdbx_strand_id
1 'polypeptide(L)'
;MNRTFAKVFISEKGVAFGIIREASQPFPSDLAERKVLAEDESGNYFIEVNGAVHFWDHETTESEFVASSLDKFISGCTEPEAVELKPDQVESVWIDPEFAKQFGIKPKP
;
A
#
# COMPACT_ATOMS: atom_id res chain seq x y z
N MET A 1 6.51 13.49 -5.18
CA MET A 1 5.78 12.23 -4.94
C MET A 1 5.77 11.27 -6.12
N ASN A 2 5.71 11.70 -7.38
CA ASN A 2 5.58 10.75 -8.52
C ASN A 2 6.64 9.61 -8.60
N ARG A 3 7.82 9.76 -7.97
CA ARG A 3 8.88 8.73 -7.92
C ARG A 3 8.69 7.67 -6.82
N THR A 4 7.66 7.82 -5.97
CA THR A 4 7.35 6.90 -4.86
C THR A 4 6.15 6.02 -5.16
N PHE A 5 5.36 6.30 -6.20
CA PHE A 5 4.21 5.46 -6.51
C PHE A 5 4.66 4.07 -6.97
N ALA A 6 3.85 3.06 -6.66
CA ALA A 6 4.14 1.64 -6.85
C ALA A 6 5.35 1.11 -6.05
N LYS A 7 5.83 1.89 -5.06
CA LYS A 7 6.88 1.48 -4.11
C LYS A 7 6.31 1.21 -2.74
N VAL A 8 7.10 0.55 -1.91
CA VAL A 8 6.85 0.36 -0.48
C VAL A 8 7.74 1.33 0.30
N PHE A 9 7.17 1.98 1.31
CA PHE A 9 7.96 2.75 2.28
C PHE A 9 8.46 1.81 3.39
N ILE A 10 9.76 1.87 3.68
CA ILE A 10 10.36 1.19 4.83
C ILE A 10 10.82 2.26 5.83
N SER A 11 10.27 2.21 7.04
CA SER A 11 10.65 3.14 8.11
C SER A 11 12.08 2.89 8.61
N GLU A 12 12.63 3.85 9.35
CA GLU A 12 13.95 3.71 10.02
C GLU A 12 13.98 2.52 11.00
N LYS A 13 12.81 2.04 11.45
CA LYS A 13 12.67 0.86 12.33
C LYS A 13 12.57 -0.46 11.54
N GLY A 14 12.63 -0.43 10.22
CA GLY A 14 12.51 -1.62 9.36
C GLY A 14 11.08 -2.10 9.13
N VAL A 15 10.06 -1.35 9.56
CA VAL A 15 8.65 -1.67 9.27
C VAL A 15 8.31 -1.24 7.86
N ALA A 16 7.81 -2.18 7.06
CA ALA A 16 7.31 -1.95 5.71
C ALA A 16 5.82 -1.59 5.72
N PHE A 17 5.45 -0.62 4.90
CA PHE A 17 4.08 -0.17 4.73
C PHE A 17 3.51 -0.64 3.37
N GLY A 18 2.21 -0.47 3.16
CA GLY A 18 1.56 -0.86 1.90
C GLY A 18 2.11 -0.13 0.67
N ILE A 19 1.75 -0.64 -0.51
CA ILE A 19 2.16 -0.02 -1.78
C ILE A 19 1.60 1.39 -1.87
N ILE A 20 2.48 2.36 -2.07
CA ILE A 20 2.15 3.79 -2.16
C ILE A 20 1.45 4.08 -3.49
N ARG A 21 0.29 4.71 -3.41
CA ARG A 21 -0.55 5.14 -4.53
C ARG A 21 -0.83 6.64 -4.47
N GLU A 22 -1.22 7.19 -5.61
CA GLU A 22 -1.71 8.56 -5.68
C GLU A 22 -3.07 8.63 -4.97
N ALA A 23 -3.18 9.45 -3.94
CA ALA A 23 -4.42 9.63 -3.21
C ALA A 23 -5.45 10.36 -4.07
N SER A 24 -6.68 9.87 -4.09
CA SER A 24 -7.78 10.47 -4.85
C SER A 24 -8.90 10.94 -3.93
N GLN A 25 -9.58 12.03 -4.31
CA GLN A 25 -10.72 12.55 -3.56
C GLN A 25 -12.00 11.77 -3.86
N PRO A 26 -12.96 11.71 -2.91
CA PRO A 26 -12.97 12.39 -1.61
C PRO A 26 -12.13 11.69 -0.54
N PHE A 27 -11.49 12.48 0.33
CA PHE A 27 -10.80 11.95 1.51
C PHE A 27 -11.76 11.75 2.69
N PRO A 28 -11.40 10.87 3.65
CA PRO A 28 -12.08 10.79 4.95
C PRO A 28 -12.20 12.16 5.62
N SER A 29 -13.29 12.39 6.36
CA SER A 29 -13.56 13.67 7.02
C SER A 29 -12.44 14.11 7.97
N ASP A 30 -11.77 13.15 8.62
CA ASP A 30 -10.67 13.40 9.55
C ASP A 30 -9.42 13.99 8.86
N LEU A 31 -9.34 13.83 7.53
CA LEU A 31 -8.26 14.34 6.70
C LEU A 31 -8.62 15.64 5.95
N ALA A 32 -9.82 16.20 6.13
CA ALA A 32 -10.30 17.35 5.37
C ALA A 32 -9.39 18.58 5.43
N GLU A 33 -8.73 18.81 6.57
CA GLU A 33 -7.78 19.92 6.78
C GLU A 33 -6.31 19.46 6.78
N ARG A 34 -6.05 18.19 6.46
CA ARG A 34 -4.72 17.61 6.43
C ARG A 34 -4.16 17.64 5.01
N LYS A 35 -2.85 17.81 4.91
CA LYS A 35 -2.16 17.68 3.63
C LYS A 35 -1.87 16.21 3.36
N VAL A 36 -2.69 15.60 2.52
CA VAL A 36 -2.51 14.21 2.05
C VAL A 36 -1.38 14.16 1.02
N LEU A 37 -0.45 13.23 1.20
CA LEU A 37 0.72 13.02 0.34
C LEU A 37 0.53 11.83 -0.58
N ALA A 38 -0.06 10.75 -0.06
CA ALA A 38 -0.32 9.49 -0.77
C ALA A 38 -1.31 8.62 0.02
N GLU A 39 -1.80 7.55 -0.60
CA GLU A 39 -2.57 6.49 0.06
C GLU A 39 -1.85 5.14 -0.10
N ASP A 40 -2.22 4.14 0.70
CA ASP A 40 -1.86 2.75 0.44
C ASP A 40 -3.01 1.98 -0.25
N GLU A 41 -2.80 0.70 -0.51
CA GLU A 41 -3.80 -0.14 -1.17
C GLU A 41 -4.97 -0.59 -0.28
N SER A 42 -4.95 -0.22 0.99
CA SER A 42 -5.93 -0.63 2.01
C SER A 42 -6.68 0.55 2.62
N GLY A 43 -6.58 1.74 2.02
CA GLY A 43 -7.33 2.93 2.43
C GLY A 43 -6.67 3.75 3.54
N ASN A 44 -5.41 3.47 3.87
CA ASN A 44 -4.62 4.28 4.80
C ASN A 44 -3.91 5.41 4.05
N TYR A 45 -3.54 6.47 4.77
CA TYR A 45 -2.99 7.68 4.14
C TYR A 45 -1.65 8.10 4.74
N PHE A 46 -0.74 8.54 3.88
CA PHE A 46 0.44 9.29 4.30
C PHE A 46 0.10 10.78 4.30
N ILE A 47 0.24 11.43 5.45
CA ILE A 47 -0.12 12.84 5.63
C ILE A 47 1.07 13.65 6.15
N GLU A 48 1.09 14.95 5.84
CA GLU A 48 2.09 15.86 6.39
C GLU A 48 1.56 16.53 7.67
N VAL A 49 2.35 16.46 8.74
CA VAL A 49 2.07 17.10 10.03
C VAL A 49 3.33 17.84 10.47
N ASN A 50 3.28 19.17 10.53
CA ASN A 50 4.41 20.03 10.94
C ASN A 50 5.73 19.73 10.18
N GLY A 51 5.63 19.40 8.89
CA GLY A 51 6.78 19.07 8.02
C GLY A 51 7.30 17.63 8.15
N ALA A 52 6.78 16.84 9.10
CA ALA A 52 7.01 15.41 9.19
C ALA A 52 5.93 14.62 8.43
N VAL A 53 6.23 13.37 8.07
CA VAL A 53 5.29 12.45 7.46
C VAL A 53 4.75 11.50 8.52
N HIS A 54 3.43 11.38 8.56
CA HIS A 54 2.70 10.46 9.42
C HIS A 54 1.91 9.47 8.57
N PHE A 55 1.71 8.26 9.09
CA PHE A 55 0.80 7.27 8.55
C PHE A 55 -0.50 7.32 9.33
N TRP A 56 -1.61 7.58 8.66
CA TRP A 56 -2.96 7.62 9.21
C TRP A 56 -3.67 6.33 8.86
N ASP A 57 -4.19 5.66 9.89
CA ASP A 57 -4.85 4.37 9.81
C ASP A 57 -6.38 4.56 9.78
N HIS A 58 -7.03 4.00 8.75
CA HIS A 58 -8.47 4.12 8.57
C HIS A 58 -9.29 3.31 9.57
N GLU A 59 -8.72 2.27 10.18
CA GLU A 59 -9.41 1.42 11.16
C GLU A 59 -9.47 2.09 12.54
N THR A 60 -8.39 2.78 12.91
CA THR A 60 -8.24 3.40 14.25
C THR A 60 -8.43 4.91 14.26
N THR A 61 -8.37 5.57 13.09
CA THR A 61 -8.34 7.03 12.91
C THR A 61 -7.13 7.73 13.52
N GLU A 62 -6.18 6.97 14.07
CA GLU A 62 -4.95 7.48 14.64
C GLU A 62 -3.90 7.74 13.55
N SER A 63 -2.89 8.54 13.89
CA SER A 63 -1.74 8.75 13.01
C SER A 63 -0.43 8.56 13.76
N GLU A 64 0.49 7.81 13.16
CA GLU A 64 1.81 7.56 13.71
C GLU A 64 2.90 8.28 12.91
N PHE A 65 3.94 8.73 13.61
CA PHE A 65 5.11 9.33 12.96
C PHE A 65 5.91 8.26 12.21
N VAL A 66 6.19 8.49 10.92
CA VAL A 66 6.94 7.54 10.08
C VAL A 66 8.21 8.11 9.45
N ALA A 67 8.28 9.42 9.21
CA ALA A 67 9.51 10.07 8.75
C ALA A 67 9.59 11.55 9.19
N SER A 68 10.80 12.03 9.48
CA SER A 68 11.01 13.42 9.93
C SER A 68 10.84 14.47 8.85
N SER A 69 10.80 14.06 7.58
CA SER A 69 10.59 14.95 6.43
C SER A 69 10.12 14.17 5.21
N LEU A 70 9.60 14.90 4.22
CA LEU A 70 9.23 14.33 2.94
C LEU A 70 10.42 13.68 2.21
N ASP A 71 11.60 14.28 2.27
CA ASP A 71 12.81 13.70 1.66
C ASP A 71 13.22 12.38 2.30
N LYS A 72 13.11 12.26 3.63
CA LYS A 72 13.35 10.99 4.32
C LYS A 72 12.32 9.94 3.90
N PHE A 73 11.05 10.32 3.80
CA PHE A 73 10.00 9.44 3.31
C PHE A 73 10.30 8.92 1.89
N ILE A 74 10.62 9.82 0.96
CA ILE A 74 10.97 9.47 -0.43
C ILE A 74 12.20 8.57 -0.47
N SER A 75 13.21 8.84 0.36
CA SER A 75 14.46 8.05 0.42
C SER A 75 14.23 6.63 0.98
N GLY A 76 13.22 6.45 1.83
CA GLY A 76 12.81 5.14 2.35
C GLY A 76 11.90 4.35 1.40
N CYS A 77 11.51 4.91 0.26
CA CYS A 77 10.68 4.21 -0.72
C CYS A 77 11.52 3.30 -1.63
N THR A 78 11.25 2.00 -1.58
CA THR A 78 11.93 0.97 -2.38
C THR A 78 10.96 0.17 -3.23
N GLU A 79 11.46 -0.49 -4.27
CA GLU A 79 10.65 -1.44 -5.03
C GLU A 79 10.13 -2.56 -4.10
N PRO A 80 8.85 -2.95 -4.23
CA PRO A 80 8.31 -4.06 -3.46
C PRO A 80 9.05 -5.35 -3.82
N GLU A 81 9.26 -6.20 -2.85
CA GLU A 81 9.90 -7.49 -3.07
C GLU A 81 9.03 -8.36 -3.99
N ALA A 82 9.61 -8.88 -5.07
CA ALA A 82 8.93 -9.81 -5.94
C ALA A 82 8.76 -11.14 -5.21
N VAL A 83 7.51 -11.48 -4.86
CA VAL A 83 7.20 -12.80 -4.29
C VAL A 83 7.06 -13.80 -5.43
N GLU A 84 8.14 -14.50 -5.73
CA GLU A 84 8.09 -15.67 -6.63
C GLU A 84 7.70 -16.92 -5.84
N LEU A 85 6.47 -17.39 -6.04
CA LEU A 85 6.02 -18.67 -5.49
C LEU A 85 6.53 -19.81 -6.36
N LYS A 86 7.22 -20.77 -5.76
CA LYS A 86 7.54 -22.03 -6.44
C LYS A 86 6.25 -22.86 -6.63
N PRO A 87 6.18 -23.74 -7.64
CA PRO A 87 4.98 -24.54 -7.90
C PRO A 87 4.50 -25.38 -6.70
N ASP A 88 5.42 -25.78 -5.82
CA ASP A 88 5.15 -26.57 -4.60
C ASP A 88 4.70 -25.72 -3.40
N GLN A 89 4.79 -24.38 -3.49
CA GLN A 89 4.27 -23.45 -2.47
C GLN A 89 2.83 -23.00 -2.75
N VAL A 90 2.29 -23.30 -3.93
CA VAL A 90 0.93 -22.93 -4.32
C VAL A 90 -0.03 -24.04 -3.90
N GLU A 91 -0.75 -23.85 -2.78
CA GLU A 91 -1.73 -24.84 -2.29
C GLU A 91 -2.99 -24.89 -3.16
N SER A 92 -3.54 -23.73 -3.52
CA SER A 92 -4.68 -23.61 -4.41
C SER A 92 -4.71 -22.22 -5.06
N VAL A 93 -5.35 -22.11 -6.22
CA VAL A 93 -5.59 -20.85 -6.90
C VAL A 93 -7.07 -20.74 -7.23
N TRP A 94 -7.62 -19.53 -7.07
CA TRP A 94 -8.93 -19.23 -7.63
C TRP A 94 -8.75 -18.87 -9.10
N ILE A 95 -9.51 -19.53 -9.96
CA ILE A 95 -9.55 -19.24 -11.40
C ILE A 95 -10.98 -18.82 -11.73
N ASP A 96 -11.11 -17.76 -12.51
CA ASP A 96 -12.40 -17.36 -13.05
C ASP A 96 -13.09 -18.57 -13.74
N PRO A 97 -14.33 -18.93 -13.35
CA PRO A 97 -14.97 -20.13 -13.88
C PRO A 97 -15.21 -20.11 -15.39
N GLU A 98 -15.46 -18.95 -15.99
CA GLU A 98 -15.66 -18.83 -17.44
C GLU A 98 -14.33 -18.97 -18.19
N PHE A 99 -13.25 -18.39 -17.65
CA PHE A 99 -11.90 -18.60 -18.14
C PHE A 99 -11.49 -20.08 -18.02
N ALA A 100 -11.73 -20.71 -16.86
CA ALA A 100 -11.40 -22.12 -16.62
C ALA A 100 -12.05 -23.07 -17.65
N LYS A 101 -13.30 -22.80 -18.04
CA LYS A 101 -14.03 -23.56 -19.07
C LYS A 101 -13.35 -23.50 -20.43
N GLN A 102 -12.77 -22.36 -20.82
CA GLN A 102 -12.06 -22.21 -22.10
C GLN A 102 -10.84 -23.14 -22.21
N PHE A 103 -10.24 -23.50 -21.06
CA PHE A 103 -9.09 -24.40 -20.98
C PHE A 103 -9.46 -25.82 -20.53
N GLY A 104 -10.75 -26.15 -20.46
CA GLY A 104 -11.22 -27.48 -20.05
C GLY A 104 -10.91 -27.84 -18.60
N ILE A 105 -10.58 -26.86 -17.75
CA ILE A 105 -10.31 -27.07 -16.33
C ILE A 105 -11.66 -27.27 -15.64
N LYS A 106 -11.91 -28.49 -15.15
CA LYS A 106 -13.12 -28.78 -14.37
C LYS A 106 -12.92 -28.24 -12.94
N PRO A 107 -13.89 -27.48 -12.38
CA PRO A 107 -13.84 -27.14 -10.97
C PRO A 107 -13.76 -28.43 -10.15
N LYS A 108 -12.90 -28.47 -9.13
CA LYS A 108 -12.95 -29.57 -8.15
C LYS A 108 -14.36 -29.57 -7.52
N PRO A 109 -14.97 -30.76 -7.30
CA PRO A 109 -16.24 -30.86 -6.62
C PRO A 109 -16.17 -30.32 -5.19
#